data_AF-U9T725-F1
#
_entry.id   AF-U9T725-F1
#
_cell.length_a   1.000
_cell.length_b   1.000
_cell.length_c   1.000
_cell.angle_alpha   90.00
_cell.angle_beta   90.00
_cell.angle_gamma   90.00
#
_symmetry.space_group_name_H-M   'P 1'
#
loop_
_entity.id
_entity.type
_entity.pdbx_description
1 polymer ?
#
loop_
_entity_poly.entity_id
_entity_poly.type
_entity_poly.pdbx_seq_one_letter_code
_entity_poly.pdbx_strand_id
1 'polypeptide(L)' 'MEGLGCRVVFLPPYSPDYNPIETAFSTIKLWIKRNRDFMEVCDDSIYALLVACSQITPQMAQSFFTSSIYL' A
#
# COMPACT_ATOMS: atom_id res chain seq x y z
N MET A 1 12.75 -13.17 -16.02
CA MET A 1 11.71 -13.07 -14.96
C MET A 1 11.08 -14.42 -14.61
N GLU A 2 11.14 -15.43 -15.47
CA GLU A 2 10.62 -16.79 -15.18
C GLU A 2 11.53 -17.67 -14.30
N GLY A 3 12.77 -17.24 -14.01
CA GLY A 3 13.75 -18.01 -13.23
C GLY A 3 13.60 -17.95 -11.69
N LEU A 4 12.65 -17.17 -11.16
CA LEU A 4 12.43 -17.00 -9.71
C LEU A 4 11.17 -17.71 -9.18
N GLY A 5 10.43 -18.43 -10.04
CA GLY A 5 9.17 -19.06 -9.65
C GLY A 5 8.01 -18.07 -9.41
N CYS A 6 8.16 -16.80 -9.81
CA CYS A 6 7.10 -15.81 -9.69
C CYS A 6 6.02 -16.03 -10.76
N ARG A 7 4.75 -16.06 -10.33
CA ARG A 7 3.60 -16.10 -11.24
C ARG A 7 3.15 -14.67 -11.55
N VAL A 8 3.11 -14.32 -12.84
CA VAL A 8 2.51 -13.06 -13.30
C VAL A 8 0.98 -13.25 -13.32
N VAL A 9 0.26 -12.40 -12.60
CA VAL A 9 -1.21 -12.38 -12.59
C VAL A 9 -1.69 -11.25 -13.49
N PHE A 10 -2.59 -11.56 -14.41
CA PHE A 10 -3.15 -10.57 -15.33
C PHE A 10 -4.23 -9.75 -14.62
N LEU A 11 -4.08 -8.43 -14.60
CA LEU A 11 -5.10 -7.48 -14.18
C LEU A 11 -5.90 -7.02 -15.41
N PRO A 12 -7.24 -7.15 -15.40
CA PRO A 12 -8.04 -6.55 -16.45
C PRO A 12 -7.86 -5.03 -16.48
N PRO A 13 -7.87 -4.40 -17.67
CA PRO A 13 -7.72 -2.96 -17.80
C PRO A 13 -8.81 -2.21 -17.03
N TYR A 14 -8.45 -1.08 -16.41
CA TYR A 14 -9.34 -0.20 -15.63
C TYR A 14 -10.05 -0.84 -14.44
N SER A 15 -9.43 -1.82 -13.78
CA SER A 15 -9.93 -2.42 -12.53
C SER A 15 -9.09 -2.03 -11.30
N PRO A 16 -9.02 -0.74 -10.92
CA PRO A 16 -8.26 -0.29 -9.75
C PRO A 16 -8.80 -0.90 -8.45
N ASP A 17 -10.12 -1.09 -8.33
CA ASP A 17 -10.78 -1.69 -7.16
C ASP A 17 -10.32 -3.12 -6.86
N TYR A 18 -9.75 -3.80 -7.86
CA TYR A 18 -9.27 -5.16 -7.74
C TYR A 18 -7.77 -5.26 -7.44
N ASN A 19 -7.07 -4.13 -7.27
CA ASN A 19 -5.66 -4.11 -6.96
C ASN A 19 -5.44 -3.80 -5.47
N PRO A 20 -4.87 -4.73 -4.68
CA PRO A 20 -4.67 -4.54 -3.23
C PRO A 20 -3.77 -3.36 -2.90
N ILE A 21 -2.96 -2.90 -3.87
CA ILE A 21 -2.11 -1.73 -3.70
C ILE A 21 -2.93 -0.45 -3.48
N GLU A 22 -4.13 -0.34 -4.05
CA GLU A 22 -4.97 0.86 -3.93
C GLU A 22 -5.44 1.06 -2.48
N THR A 23 -5.81 -0.03 -1.79
CA THR A 23 -6.19 0.02 -0.38
C THR A 23 -4.99 0.35 0.51
N ALA A 24 -3.83 -0.24 0.22
CA ALA A 24 -2.58 0.08 0.91
C ALA A 24 -2.21 1.57 0.77
N PHE A 25 -2.24 2.10 -0.46
CA PHE A 25 -2.00 3.52 -0.73
C PHE A 25 -3.03 4.42 -0.04
N SER A 26 -4.29 3.98 0.07
CA SER A 26 -5.33 4.72 0.77
C SER A 26 -5.04 4.84 2.26
N THR A 27 -4.59 3.77 2.91
CA THR A 27 -4.15 3.79 4.32
C THR A 27 -2.97 4.74 4.53
N ILE A 28 -1.96 4.66 3.66
CA ILE A 28 -0.78 5.55 3.71
C ILE A 28 -1.24 7.01 3.56
N LYS A 29 -1.97 7.34 2.49
CA LYS A 29 -2.49 8.70 2.24
C LYS A 29 -3.31 9.24 3.40
N LEU A 30 -4.14 8.40 4.02
CA LEU A 30 -4.94 8.79 5.19
C LEU A 30 -4.05 9.14 6.38
N TRP A 31 -3.01 8.34 6.66
CA TRP A 31 -2.08 8.64 7.73
C TRP A 31 -1.32 9.95 7.47
N ILE A 32 -0.81 10.15 6.26
CA ILE A 32 -0.14 11.40 5.86
C ILE A 32 -1.08 12.60 6.08
N LYS A 33 -2.33 12.50 5.63
CA LYS A 33 -3.32 13.57 5.78
C LYS A 33 -3.62 13.90 7.25
N ARG A 34 -3.60 12.90 8.14
CA ARG A 34 -3.83 13.06 9.59
C ARG A 34 -2.61 13.59 10.34
N ASN A 35 -1.42 13.39 9.81
CA ASN A 35 -0.14 13.74 10.46
C ASN A 35 0.61 14.81 9.66
N ARG A 36 -0.09 15.82 9.14
CA ARG A 36 0.52 16.89 8.34
C ARG A 36 1.60 17.64 9.12
N ASP A 37 1.37 17.93 10.39
CA ASP A 37 2.34 18.61 11.24
C ASP A 37 3.66 17.81 11.36
N PHE A 38 3.56 16.49 11.50
CA PHE A 38 4.73 15.61 11.49
C PHE A 38 5.45 15.64 10.13
N MET A 39 4.70 15.65 9.02
CA MET A 39 5.26 15.74 7.67
C MET A 39 5.96 17.07 7.39
N GLU A 40 5.49 18.16 7.99
CA GLU A 40 6.07 19.49 7.81
C GLU A 40 7.34 19.68 8.65
N VAL A 41 7.39 19.07 9.85
CA VAL A 41 8.53 19.18 10.77
C VAL A 41 9.63 18.15 10.49
N CYS A 42 9.28 17.01 9.88
CA CYS A 42 10.26 15.98 9.55
C CYS A 42 11.09 16.39 8.31
N ASP A 43 12.38 16.67 8.54
CA ASP A 43 13.33 17.07 7.48
C ASP A 43 13.58 15.93 6.47
N ASP A 44 13.45 14.66 6.91
CA ASP A 44 13.63 13.48 6.08
C ASP A 44 12.28 12.92 5.57
N SER A 45 11.92 13.32 4.36
CA SER A 45 10.71 12.86 3.67
C SER A 45 10.66 11.34 3.43
N ILE A 46 11.81 10.67 3.28
CA ILE A 46 11.87 9.22 3.08
C ILE A 46 11.56 8.51 4.40
N TYR A 47 12.14 8.98 5.50
CA TYR A 47 11.82 8.48 6.83
C TYR A 47 10.34 8.68 7.15
N ALA A 48 9.78 9.85 6.87
CA ALA A 48 8.37 10.12 7.11
C ALA A 48 7.45 9.18 6.30
N LEU A 49 7.83 8.87 5.06
CA LEU A 49 7.13 7.88 4.25
C LEU A 49 7.27 6.46 4.80
N LEU A 50 8.45 6.07 5.30
CA LEU A 50 8.66 4.77 5.96
C LEU A 50 7.76 4.62 7.19
N VAL A 51 7.62 5.66 8.01
CA VAL A 51 6.70 5.68 9.16
C VAL A 51 5.24 5.56 8.72
N ALA A 52 4.86 6.19 7.61
CA ALA A 52 3.51 6.04 7.05
C ALA A 52 3.27 4.60 6.54
N CYS A 53 4.25 4.01 5.87
CA CYS A 53 4.19 2.61 5.42
C CYS A 53 4.13 1.63 6.59
N SER A 54 4.82 1.91 7.70
CA SER A 54 4.83 1.05 8.89
C SER A 54 3.48 0.98 9.60
N GLN A 55 2.51 1.80 9.20
CA GLN A 55 1.14 1.72 9.71
C GLN A 55 0.37 0.53 9.15
N ILE A 56 0.83 -0.06 8.04
CA ILE A 56 0.22 -1.26 7.47
C ILE A 56 0.64 -2.47 8.31
N THR A 57 -0.29 -3.02 9.08
CA THR A 57 -0.09 -4.23 9.87
C THR A 57 -0.21 -5.48 8.99
N PRO A 58 0.33 -6.63 9.42
CA PRO A 58 0.14 -7.90 8.72
C PRO A 58 -1.33 -8.27 8.52
N GLN A 59 -2.21 -7.95 9.47
CA GLN A 59 -3.65 -8.19 9.34
C GLN A 59 -4.28 -7.32 8.25
N MET A 60 -3.92 -6.03 8.19
CA MET A 60 -4.40 -5.14 7.13
C MET A 60 -3.92 -5.60 5.75
N ALA A 61 -2.64 -5.97 5.64
CA ALA A 61 -2.10 -6.51 4.40
C ALA A 61 -2.91 -7.72 3.92
N GLN A 62 -3.18 -8.69 4.80
CA GLN A 62 -4.05 -9.84 4.47
C GLN A 62 -5.44 -9.39 4.00
N SER A 63 -6.08 -8.48 4.73
CA SER A 63 -7.39 -7.95 4.33
C SER A 63 -7.37 -7.27 2.97
N PHE A 64 -6.30 -6.56 2.59
CA PHE A 64 -6.19 -5.93 1.27
C PHE A 64 -6.22 -6.97 0.14
N PHE A 65 -5.54 -8.11 0.31
CA PHE A 65 -5.58 -9.21 -0.65
C PHE A 65 -6.95 -9.89 -0.70
N THR A 66 -7.56 -10.19 0.45
CA THR A 66 -8.89 -10.84 0.52
C THR A 66 -10.01 -9.96 -0.04
N SER A 67 -9.91 -8.64 0.10
CA SER A 67 -10.87 -7.69 -0.48
C SER A 67 -10.64 -7.41 -1.97
N SER A 68 -9.51 -7.87 -2.51
CA SER A 68 -9.19 -7.82 -3.94
C SER A 68 -9.53 -9.15 -4.60
N ILE A 69 -9.53 -9.22 -5.94
CA ILE A 69 -9.73 -10.50 -6.69
C ILE A 69 -8.56 -11.49 -6.52
N TYR A 70 -7.60 -11.17 -5.65
CA TYR A 70 -6.44 -11.98 -5.34
C TYR A 70 -6.76 -12.92 -4.16
N LEU A 71 -7.85 -13.68 -4.26
CA LEU A 71 -8.08 -14.91 -3.51
C LEU A 71 -9.18 -15.76 -4.19
#